data_AF-A0A1E8Q0B1-F1
#
_entry.id   AF-A0A1E8Q0B1-F1
#
_cell.length_a   1.000
_cell.length_b   1.000
_cell.length_c   1.000
_cell.angle_alpha   90.00
_cell.angle_beta   90.00
_cell.angle_gamma   90.00
#
_symmetry.space_group_name_H-M   'P 1'
#
loop_
_entity.id
_entity.type
_entity.pdbx_description
1 polymer ?
#
loop_
_entity_poly.entity_id
_entity_poly.type
_entity_poly.pdbx_seq_one_letter_code
_entity_poly.pdbx_strand_id
1 'polypeptide(L)'
;MTVEYNFPGMLSTAGEMGAYGGVLRAIGGQMGSHQATLAATWEGDTGMTYQGWQQQWNTALEDLVQGYEMMRQSHENNATTMAHRDQAEGAKWG
;
A
#
# COMPACT_ATOMS: atom_id res chain seq x y z
N MET A 1 -6.35 -33.49 3.30
CA MET A 1 -5.86 -32.20 3.83
C MET A 1 -6.92 -31.18 3.45
N THR A 2 -7.75 -30.74 4.39
CA THR A 2 -8.68 -29.63 4.19
C THR A 2 -7.92 -28.33 4.46
N VAL A 3 -8.04 -27.36 3.56
CA VAL A 3 -7.55 -26.00 3.80
C VAL A 3 -8.62 -25.31 4.63
N GLU A 4 -8.32 -25.03 5.91
CA GLU A 4 -9.17 -24.17 6.74
C GLU A 4 -8.80 -22.71 6.46
N TYR A 5 -9.77 -21.92 5.98
CA TYR A 5 -9.58 -20.50 5.72
C TYR A 5 -9.80 -19.69 7.01
N ASN A 6 -8.75 -19.00 7.49
CA ASN A 6 -8.86 -18.07 8.61
C ASN A 6 -9.28 -16.68 8.12
N PHE A 7 -10.57 -16.50 7.81
CA PHE A 7 -11.10 -15.21 7.34
C PHE A 7 -10.86 -14.04 8.29
N PRO A 8 -11.04 -14.18 9.63
CA PRO A 8 -10.68 -13.11 10.56
C PRO A 8 -9.20 -12.71 10.49
N GLY A 9 -8.30 -13.68 10.38
CA GLY A 9 -6.87 -13.43 10.19
C GLY A 9 -6.57 -12.69 8.88
N MET A 10 -7.20 -13.09 7.77
CA MET A 10 -7.03 -12.43 6.48
C MET A 10 -7.50 -10.97 6.51
N LEU A 11 -8.62 -10.68 7.19
CA LEU A 11 -9.11 -9.31 7.38
C LEU A 11 -8.21 -8.51 8.33
N SER A 12 -7.65 -9.14 9.37
CA SER A 12 -6.62 -8.51 10.21
C SER A 12 -5.41 -8.08 9.37
N THR A 13 -4.93 -8.97 8.48
CA THR A 13 -3.85 -8.65 7.54
C THR A 13 -4.21 -7.46 6.64
N ALA A 14 -5.45 -7.37 6.15
CA ALA A 14 -5.90 -6.20 5.39
C ALA A 14 -5.82 -4.89 6.21
N GLY A 15 -6.14 -4.95 7.51
CA GLY A 15 -5.98 -3.84 8.44
C GLY A 15 -4.51 -3.47 8.66
N GLU A 16 -3.63 -4.46 8.88
CA GLU A 16 -2.18 -4.26 9.00
C GLU A 16 -1.59 -3.62 7.75
N MET A 17 -2.02 -4.08 6.57
CA MET A 17 -1.64 -3.45 5.30
C MET A 17 -2.01 -1.97 5.31
N GLY A 18 -3.21 -1.59 5.74
CA GLY A 18 -3.60 -0.18 5.88
C GLY A 18 -2.62 0.65 6.72
N ALA A 19 -2.14 0.09 7.84
CA ALA A 19 -1.12 0.73 8.67
C ALA A 19 0.21 0.89 7.92
N TYR A 20 0.67 -0.13 7.19
CA TYR A 20 1.88 -0.05 6.37
C TYR A 20 1.77 0.97 5.24
N GLY A 21 0.59 1.13 4.61
CA GLY A 21 0.34 2.19 3.63
C GLY A 21 0.57 3.59 4.22
N GLY A 22 0.15 3.81 5.47
CA GLY A 22 0.44 5.03 6.22
C GLY A 22 1.94 5.23 6.46
N VAL A 23 2.66 4.17 6.81
CA VAL A 23 4.12 4.19 6.99
C VAL A 23 4.84 4.54 5.69
N LEU A 24 4.43 3.96 4.55
CA LEU A 24 5.01 4.26 3.23
C LEU A 24 4.88 5.75 2.89
N ARG A 25 3.69 6.33 3.10
CA ARG A 25 3.47 7.77 2.89
C ARG A 25 4.34 8.63 3.82
N ALA A 26 4.46 8.25 5.09
CA ALA A 26 5.26 8.98 6.07
C ALA A 26 6.74 8.99 5.72
N ILE A 27 7.33 7.81 5.45
CA ILE A 27 8.74 7.67 5.07
C ILE A 27 9.00 8.43 3.77
N GLY A 28 8.11 8.29 2.78
CA GLY A 28 8.26 8.99 1.51
C GLY A 28 8.27 10.52 1.64
N GLY A 29 7.39 11.06 2.49
CA GLY A 29 7.36 12.49 2.80
C GLY A 29 8.61 12.96 3.57
N GLN A 30 9.13 12.15 4.47
CA GLN A 30 10.39 12.43 5.18
C GLN A 30 11.59 12.47 4.24
N MET A 31 11.68 11.54 3.29
CA MET A 31 12.73 11.53 2.26
C MET A 31 12.66 12.78 1.38
N GLY A 32 11.47 13.15 0.92
CA GLY A 32 11.25 14.39 0.16
C GLY A 32 11.69 15.63 0.94
N SER A 33 11.35 15.69 2.23
CA SER A 33 11.75 16.78 3.12
C SER A 33 13.26 16.82 3.37
N HIS A 34 13.90 15.66 3.56
CA HIS A 34 15.35 15.58 3.75
C HIS A 34 16.10 16.10 2.51
N GLN A 35 15.68 15.68 1.32
CA GLN A 35 16.31 16.14 0.08
C GLN A 35 16.06 17.62 -0.19
N ALA A 36 14.94 18.19 0.29
CA ALA A 36 14.73 19.63 0.25
C ALA A 36 15.79 20.42 1.02
N THR A 37 16.28 19.89 2.15
CA THR A 37 17.35 20.56 2.92
C THR A 37 18.69 20.56 2.20
N LEU A 38 18.90 19.58 1.31
CA LEU A 38 20.11 19.42 0.50
C LEU A 38 19.97 20.07 -0.88
N ALA A 39 18.86 20.76 -1.17
CA ALA A 39 18.60 21.35 -2.48
C ALA A 39 19.65 22.39 -2.91
N ALA A 40 20.26 23.09 -1.95
CA ALA A 40 21.30 24.09 -2.22
C ALA A 40 22.62 23.49 -2.72
N THR A 41 22.87 22.20 -2.44
CA THR A 41 24.05 21.46 -2.92
C THR A 41 23.71 20.54 -4.08
N TRP A 42 22.55 20.74 -4.71
CA TRP A 42 22.13 19.93 -5.83
C TRP A 42 22.90 20.34 -7.08
N GLU A 43 24.00 19.64 -7.37
CA GLU A 43 24.88 19.95 -8.50
C GLU A 43 24.31 19.54 -9.86
N GLY A 44 23.14 18.88 -9.90
CA GLY A 44 22.43 18.60 -11.15
C GLY A 44 23.21 17.69 -12.10
N ASP A 45 24.22 16.97 -11.59
CA ASP A 45 25.17 16.17 -12.38
C ASP A 45 24.48 15.03 -13.18
N THR A 46 23.21 14.75 -12.87
CA THR A 46 22.32 13.82 -13.57
C THR A 46 21.46 14.46 -14.67
N GLY A 47 21.61 15.77 -14.92
CA GLY A 47 20.77 16.54 -15.85
C GLY A 47 19.38 16.91 -15.32
N MET A 48 19.08 16.59 -14.05
CA MET A 48 17.80 16.86 -13.39
C MET A 48 17.95 17.96 -12.34
N THR A 49 17.10 18.98 -12.40
CA THR A 49 17.00 20.01 -11.34
C THR A 49 16.34 19.44 -10.10
N TYR A 50 16.61 20.02 -8.93
CA TYR A 50 15.93 19.64 -7.68
C TYR A 50 14.40 19.71 -7.83
N GLN A 51 13.87 20.75 -8.49
CA GLN A 51 12.43 20.90 -8.72
C GLN A 51 11.86 19.78 -9.61
N GLY A 52 12.59 19.40 -10.66
CA GLY A 52 12.21 18.28 -11.51
C GLY A 52 12.21 16.96 -10.74
N TRP A 53 13.23 16.73 -9.91
CA TRP A 53 13.28 15.57 -9.02
C TRP A 53 12.13 15.55 -8.01
N GLN A 54 11.84 16.69 -7.37
CA GLN A 54 10.77 16.80 -6.37
C GLN A 54 9.40 16.47 -6.97
N GLN A 55 9.13 16.97 -8.18
CA GLN A 55 7.89 16.65 -8.88
C GLN A 55 7.79 15.14 -9.19
N GLN A 56 8.86 14.54 -9.72
CA GLN A 56 8.89 13.11 -10.03
C GLN A 56 8.74 12.25 -8.77
N TRP A 57 9.39 12.65 -7.67
CA TRP A 57 9.29 11.97 -6.38
C TRP A 57 7.86 11.96 -5.85
N ASN A 58 7.19 13.12 -5.88
CA ASN A 58 5.81 13.24 -5.40
C ASN A 58 4.87 12.34 -6.21
N THR A 59 4.99 12.35 -7.54
CA THR A 59 4.20 11.46 -8.41
C THR A 59 4.48 9.99 -8.11
N ALA A 60 5.75 9.59 -8.03
CA ALA A 60 6.11 8.20 -7.77
C ALA A 60 5.64 7.72 -6.39
N LEU A 61 5.69 8.58 -5.38
CA LEU A 61 5.20 8.26 -4.03
C LEU A 61 3.68 8.13 -4.01
N GLU A 62 2.95 8.99 -4.72
CA GLU A 62 1.50 8.89 -4.86
C GLU A 62 1.11 7.58 -5.56
N ASP A 63 1.75 7.25 -6.69
CA ASP A 63 1.53 6.01 -7.43
C ASP A 63 1.81 4.78 -6.57
N LEU A 64 2.90 4.78 -5.81
CA LEU A 64 3.25 3.70 -4.89
C LEU A 64 2.17 3.49 -3.82
N VAL A 65 1.74 4.56 -3.16
CA VAL A 65 0.73 4.48 -2.11
C VAL A 65 -0.61 4.05 -2.68
N GLN A 66 -0.98 4.53 -3.88
CA GLN A 66 -2.20 4.13 -4.55
C GLN A 66 -2.16 2.64 -4.94
N GLY A 67 -1.05 2.17 -5.51
CA GLY A 67 -0.84 0.76 -5.84
C GLY A 67 -0.97 -0.15 -4.63
N TYR A 68 -0.37 0.28 -3.51
CA TYR A 68 -0.45 -0.45 -2.25
C TYR A 68 -1.90 -0.51 -1.71
N GLU A 69 -2.64 0.61 -1.79
CA GLU A 69 -4.03 0.66 -1.36
C GLU A 69 -4.94 -0.22 -2.24
N MET A 70 -4.71 -0.27 -3.55
CA MET A 70 -5.43 -1.19 -4.44
C MET A 70 -5.17 -2.66 -4.08
N MET A 71 -3.92 -3.00 -3.72
CA MET A 71 -3.58 -4.35 -3.27
C MET A 71 -4.30 -4.71 -1.96
N ARG A 72 -4.33 -3.78 -1.00
CA ARG A 72 -5.08 -3.94 0.26
C ARG A 72 -6.56 -4.20 0.00
N GLN A 73 -7.20 -3.38 -0.83
CA GLN A 73 -8.61 -3.52 -1.19
C GLN A 73 -8.90 -4.85 -1.89
N SER A 74 -8.04 -5.27 -2.82
CA SER A 74 -8.17 -6.55 -3.50
C SER A 74 -8.13 -7.72 -2.52
N HIS A 75 -7.20 -7.69 -1.56
CA HIS A 75 -7.07 -8.70 -0.51
C HIS A 75 -8.30 -8.73 0.41
N GLU A 76 -8.78 -7.57 0.86
CA GLU A 76 -9.97 -7.45 1.70
C GLU A 76 -11.25 -7.94 1.00
N ASN A 77 -11.42 -7.56 -0.27
CA ASN A 77 -12.55 -7.98 -1.10
C ASN A 77 -12.54 -9.49 -1.35
N ASN A 78 -11.36 -10.07 -1.60
CA ASN A 78 -11.20 -11.50 -1.77
C ASN A 78 -11.59 -12.26 -0.49
N ALA A 79 -11.05 -11.85 0.66
CA ALA A 79 -11.36 -12.45 1.96
C ALA A 79 -12.87 -12.41 2.26
N THR A 80 -13.50 -11.25 2.06
CA THR A 80 -14.94 -11.06 2.29
C THR A 80 -15.79 -11.92 1.34
N THR A 81 -15.44 -11.93 0.05
CA THR A 81 -16.15 -12.72 -0.96
C THR A 81 -16.07 -14.22 -0.66
N MET A 82 -14.89 -14.70 -0.26
CA MET A 82 -14.70 -16.10 0.09
C MET A 82 -15.44 -16.48 1.38
N ALA A 83 -15.43 -15.63 2.41
CA ALA A 83 -16.17 -15.85 3.65
C ALA A 83 -17.68 -15.98 3.39
N HIS A 84 -18.24 -15.14 2.52
CA HIS A 84 -19.65 -15.23 2.14
C HIS A 84 -19.99 -16.51 1.37
N ARG A 85 -19.10 -16.95 0.47
CA ARG A 85 -19.28 -18.22 -0.26
C ARG A 85 -19.25 -19.42 0.69
N ASP A 86 -18.30 -19.45 1.61
CA ASP A 86 -18.15 -20.51 2.60
C ASP A 86 -19.39 -20.64 3.50
N GLN A 87 -19.91 -19.51 4.01
CA GLN A 87 -21.17 -19.48 4.76
C GLN A 87 -22.36 -20.00 3.94
N ALA A 88 -22.46 -19.60 2.67
CA ALA A 88 -23.54 -20.04 1.78
C ALA A 88 -23.44 -21.53 1.43
N GLU A 89 -22.24 -22.10 1.35
CA GLU A 89 -22.04 -23.53 1.14
C GLU A 89 -22.36 -24.34 2.40
N GLY A 90 -21.96 -23.87 3.59
CA GLY A 90 -22.31 -24.50 4.86
C GLY A 90 -23.83 -24.53 5.11
N ALA A 91 -24.53 -23.46 4.73
CA ALA A 91 -25.99 -23.38 4.86
C ALA A 91 -26.79 -24.34 3.95
N LYS A 92 -26.18 -24.86 2.87
CA LYS A 92 -26.87 -25.80 1.96
C LYS A 92 -27.05 -27.20 2.55
N TRP A 93 -26.26 -27.55 3.56
CA TRP A 93 -26.19 -28.90 4.14
C TRP A 93 -26.46 -28.95 5.64
N GLY A 94 -26.82 -27.81 6.24
CA GLY A 94 -27.22 -27.68 7.65
C GLY A 94 -28.72 -27.82 7.88
#